data_AF-A0A7S0B7D9-F1
#
_entry.id   AF-A0A7S0B7D9-F1
#
_cell.length_a   1.000
_cell.length_b   1.000
_cell.length_c   1.000
_cell.angle_alpha   90.00
_cell.angle_beta   90.00
_cell.angle_gamma   90.00
#
_symmetry.space_group_name_H-M   'P 1'
#
loop_
_entity.id
_entity.type
_entity.pdbx_description
1 polymer ?
#
loop_
_entity_poly.entity_id
_entity_poly.type
_entity_poly.pdbx_seq_one_letter_code
_entity_poly.pdbx_strand_id
1 'polypeptide(L)'
;MEPAQAAGTSLEAALALLGSLALGNFVHAAAFFYLLARIGAVSAGVAKALQAVAVFLLSHVLYCSQDASQCLTPIKSTSLIVVVSGALVYAGATAASATGGSRAAKEHKEP
;
A
#
# COMPACT_ATOMS: atom_id res chain seq x y z
N MET A 1 -18.98 -11.26 21.24
CA MET A 1 -17.64 -11.65 21.75
C MET A 1 -17.42 -13.16 21.61
N GLU A 2 -18.20 -13.84 20.77
CA GLU A 2 -18.27 -15.30 20.66
C GLU A 2 -17.04 -16.05 20.09
N PRO A 3 -16.18 -15.55 19.18
CA PRO A 3 -15.14 -16.41 18.59
C PRO A 3 -13.97 -16.71 19.54
N ALA A 4 -13.70 -15.85 20.52
CA ALA A 4 -12.60 -16.04 21.47
C ALA A 4 -12.90 -17.14 22.51
N GLN A 5 -14.16 -17.30 22.92
CA GLN A 5 -14.55 -18.37 23.85
C GLN A 5 -14.67 -19.75 23.17
N ALA A 6 -15.02 -19.79 21.88
CA ALA A 6 -15.12 -21.05 21.13
C ALA A 6 -13.75 -21.70 20.84
N ALA A 7 -12.67 -20.92 20.86
CA ALA A 7 -11.31 -21.38 20.54
C ALA A 7 -10.50 -21.89 21.75
N GLY A 8 -11.01 -21.77 22.98
CA GLY A 8 -10.29 -22.21 24.20
C GLY A 8 -8.97 -21.46 24.46
N THR A 9 -8.81 -20.27 23.89
CA THR A 9 -7.55 -19.51 23.90
C THR A 9 -7.24 -18.99 25.31
N SER A 10 -6.03 -19.27 25.82
CA SER A 10 -5.56 -18.70 27.09
C SER A 10 -5.44 -17.18 27.00
N LEU A 11 -5.63 -16.49 28.13
CA LEU A 11 -5.52 -15.02 28.20
C LEU A 11 -4.17 -14.53 27.69
N GLU A 12 -3.10 -15.28 27.99
CA GLU A 12 -1.74 -15.03 27.52
C GLU A 12 -1.63 -15.05 26.00
N ALA A 13 -2.19 -16.06 25.34
CA ALA A 13 -2.16 -16.16 23.89
C ALA A 13 -3.00 -15.04 23.22
N ALA A 14 -4.14 -14.67 23.82
CA ALA A 14 -4.91 -13.54 23.35
C ALA A 14 -4.11 -12.22 23.47
N LEU A 15 -3.48 -11.97 24.62
CA LEU A 15 -2.64 -10.78 24.84
C LEU A 15 -1.43 -10.76 23.90
N ALA A 16 -0.80 -11.90 23.64
CA ALA A 16 0.31 -12.01 22.70
C ALA A 16 -0.13 -11.71 21.25
N LEU A 17 -1.28 -12.22 20.82
CA LEU A 17 -1.83 -11.94 19.49
C LEU A 17 -2.23 -10.47 19.34
N LEU A 18 -2.96 -9.91 20.31
CA LEU A 18 -3.33 -8.50 20.30
C LEU A 18 -2.09 -7.59 20.40
N GLY A 19 -1.10 -7.97 21.21
CA GLY A 19 0.14 -7.23 21.38
C GLY A 19 0.98 -7.20 20.10
N SER A 20 1.15 -8.35 19.44
CA SER A 20 1.87 -8.44 18.16
C SER A 20 1.14 -7.68 17.04
N LEU A 21 -0.19 -7.76 16.99
CA LEU A 21 -1.00 -6.98 16.05
C LEU A 21 -0.87 -5.47 16.31
N ALA A 22 -0.94 -5.05 17.57
CA ALA A 22 -0.81 -3.66 17.96
C ALA A 22 0.59 -3.11 17.62
N LEU A 23 1.64 -3.89 17.90
CA LEU A 23 3.01 -3.54 17.55
C LEU A 23 3.20 -3.43 16.04
N GLY A 24 2.66 -4.38 15.27
CA GLY A 24 2.69 -4.34 13.81
C GLY A 24 2.01 -3.09 13.25
N ASN A 25 0.82 -2.76 13.76
CA ASN A 25 0.11 -1.53 13.40
C ASN A 25 0.86 -0.26 13.82
N PHE A 26 1.52 -0.27 14.98
CA PHE A 26 2.32 0.85 15.45
C PHE A 26 3.52 1.09 14.53
N VAL A 27 4.27 0.05 14.17
CA VAL A 27 5.41 0.15 13.24
C VAL A 27 4.94 0.63 11.87
N HIS A 28 3.83 0.10 11.36
CA HIS A 28 3.24 0.55 10.09
C HIS A 28 2.85 2.02 10.11
N ALA A 29 2.19 2.46 11.19
CA ALA A 29 1.80 3.86 11.36
C ALA A 29 3.04 4.77 11.50
N ALA A 30 4.03 4.37 12.30
CA ALA A 30 5.27 5.12 12.49
C ALA A 30 6.06 5.27 11.18
N ALA A 31 6.20 4.19 10.41
CA ALA A 31 6.84 4.22 9.09
C ALA A 31 6.07 5.12 8.11
N PHE A 32 4.75 5.09 8.15
CA PHE A 32 3.90 5.96 7.34
C PHE A 32 4.07 7.45 7.70
N PHE A 33 4.10 7.80 8.99
CA PHE A 33 4.32 9.17 9.44
C PHE A 33 5.75 9.66 9.16
N TYR A 34 6.74 8.77 9.29
CA TYR A 34 8.12 9.06 8.91
C TYR A 34 8.23 9.36 7.40
N LEU A 35 7.55 8.55 6.57
CA LEU A 35 7.53 8.74 5.13
C LEU A 35 6.76 10.02 4.75
N LEU A 36 5.61 10.29 5.38
CA LEU A 36 4.86 11.54 5.26
C LEU A 36 5.74 12.78 5.48
N ALA A 37 6.59 12.74 6.51
CA ALA A 37 7.49 13.84 6.84
C ALA A 37 8.59 14.06 5.78
N ARG A 38 8.91 13.06 4.95
CA ARG A 38 9.98 13.10 3.93
C ARG A 38 9.48 13.37 2.52
N ILE A 39 8.35 12.79 2.12
CA ILE A 39 7.81 12.86 0.74
C ILE A 39 6.46 13.59 0.63
N GLY A 40 5.92 14.08 1.74
CA GLY A 40 4.70 14.89 1.76
C GLY A 40 3.40 14.09 1.74
N ALA A 41 2.29 14.80 1.99
CA ALA A 41 0.96 14.22 2.14
C ALA A 41 0.45 13.50 0.88
N VAL A 42 0.73 14.04 -0.30
CA VAL A 42 0.24 13.48 -1.57
C VAL A 42 0.92 12.15 -1.88
N SER A 43 2.25 12.06 -1.80
CA SER A 43 3.00 10.82 -2.02
C SER A 43 2.57 9.72 -1.04
N ALA A 44 2.30 10.09 0.21
CA ALA A 44 1.81 9.16 1.22
C ALA A 44 0.40 8.64 0.89
N GLY A 45 -0.50 9.50 0.40
CA GLY A 45 -1.81 9.09 -0.11
C GLY A 45 -1.70 8.09 -1.27
N VAL A 46 -0.79 8.35 -2.22
CA VAL A 46 -0.52 7.42 -3.35
C VAL A 46 0.03 6.08 -2.84
N ALA A 47 0.95 6.08 -1.88
CA ALA A 47 1.48 4.86 -1.28
C ALA A 47 0.39 4.03 -0.58
N LYS A 48 -0.56 4.67 0.11
CA LYS A 48 -1.72 4.00 0.72
C LYS A 48 -2.66 3.41 -0.31
N ALA A 49 -2.89 4.11 -1.41
CA ALA A 49 -3.70 3.59 -2.52
C ALA A 49 -3.04 2.34 -3.15
N LEU A 50 -1.72 2.37 -3.36
CA LEU A 50 -0.95 1.22 -3.85
C LEU A 50 -0.96 0.05 -2.86
N GLN A 51 -0.91 0.31 -1.55
CA GLN A 51 -1.08 -0.73 -0.53
C GLN A 51 -2.42 -1.45 -0.71
N ALA A 52 -3.51 -0.70 -0.89
CA ALA A 52 -4.84 -1.28 -1.10
C ALA A 52 -4.90 -2.12 -2.40
N VAL A 53 -4.29 -1.64 -3.49
CA VAL A 53 -4.16 -2.39 -4.74
C VAL A 53 -3.44 -3.71 -4.53
N ALA A 54 -2.30 -3.70 -3.84
CA ALA A 54 -1.54 -4.90 -3.54
C ALA A 54 -2.36 -5.90 -2.71
N VAL A 55 -3.08 -5.44 -1.68
CA VAL A 55 -3.96 -6.28 -0.87
C VAL A 55 -5.06 -6.92 -1.71
N PHE A 56 -5.70 -6.17 -2.62
CA PHE A 56 -6.73 -6.73 -3.51
C PHE A 56 -6.19 -7.79 -4.46
N LEU A 57 -5.01 -7.57 -5.04
CA LEU A 57 -4.36 -8.56 -5.92
C LEU A 57 -3.95 -9.82 -5.17
N LEU A 58 -3.31 -9.68 -4.01
CA LEU A 58 -2.96 -10.81 -3.15
C LEU A 58 -4.21 -11.57 -2.70
N SER A 59 -5.29 -10.85 -2.36
CA SER A 59 -6.55 -11.49 -1.96
C SER A 59 -7.15 -12.34 -3.07
N HIS A 60 -7.09 -11.85 -4.31
CA HIS A 60 -7.53 -12.62 -5.47
C HIS A 60 -6.68 -13.89 -5.67
N VAL A 61 -5.34 -13.78 -5.61
CA VAL A 61 -4.46 -14.92 -5.84
C VAL A 61 -4.57 -15.97 -4.73
N LEU A 62 -4.65 -15.55 -3.47
CA LEU A 62 -4.60 -16.45 -2.32
C LEU A 62 -5.97 -17.01 -1.92
N TYR A 63 -7.05 -16.24 -2.09
CA TYR A 63 -8.35 -16.57 -1.49
C TYR A 63 -9.51 -16.71 -2.48
N CYS A 64 -9.31 -16.49 -3.78
CA CYS A 64 -10.40 -16.64 -4.75
C CYS A 64 -10.96 -18.07 -4.81
N SER A 65 -10.16 -19.10 -4.47
CA SER A 65 -10.65 -20.48 -4.36
C SER A 65 -11.51 -20.74 -3.12
N GLN A 66 -11.30 -19.98 -2.05
CA GLN A 66 -12.01 -20.16 -0.78
C GLN A 66 -13.28 -19.32 -0.72
N ASP A 67 -13.25 -18.11 -1.29
CA ASP A 67 -14.32 -17.15 -1.18
C ASP A 67 -14.46 -16.35 -2.48
N ALA A 68 -15.57 -16.58 -3.20
CA ALA A 68 -15.83 -15.93 -4.49
C ALA A 68 -15.90 -14.39 -4.35
N SER A 69 -16.20 -13.90 -3.15
CA SER A 69 -16.19 -12.46 -2.85
C SER A 69 -14.80 -11.84 -2.95
N GLN A 70 -13.72 -12.62 -2.78
CA GLN A 70 -12.32 -12.18 -2.85
C GLN A 70 -11.76 -12.25 -4.27
N CYS A 71 -12.49 -12.85 -5.22
CA CYS A 71 -12.11 -12.84 -6.62
C CYS A 71 -12.14 -11.41 -7.21
N LEU A 72 -11.34 -11.21 -8.25
CA LEU A 72 -11.25 -9.94 -8.97
C LEU A 72 -12.53 -9.73 -9.79
N THR A 73 -13.47 -8.94 -9.27
CA THR A 73 -14.70 -8.59 -10.00
C THR A 73 -14.43 -7.44 -10.99
N PRO A 74 -15.28 -7.26 -12.02
CA PRO A 74 -15.10 -6.17 -12.97
C PRO A 74 -15.04 -4.79 -12.31
N ILE A 75 -15.83 -4.54 -11.26
CA ILE A 75 -15.81 -3.28 -10.49
C ILE A 75 -14.49 -3.09 -9.73
N LYS A 76 -13.95 -4.15 -9.13
CA LYS A 76 -12.64 -4.10 -8.46
C LYS A 76 -11.50 -3.85 -9.46
N SER A 77 -11.58 -4.50 -10.62
CA SER A 77 -10.59 -4.37 -11.70
C SER A 77 -10.54 -2.95 -12.27
N THR A 78 -11.69 -2.35 -12.61
CA THR A 78 -11.74 -0.96 -13.10
C THR A 78 -11.22 0.03 -12.06
N SER A 79 -11.57 -0.17 -10.79
CA SER A 79 -11.05 0.64 -9.69
C SER A 79 -9.51 0.55 -9.59
N LEU A 80 -8.96 -0.65 -9.76
CA LEU A 80 -7.51 -0.89 -9.76
C LEU A 80 -6.82 -0.11 -10.89
N ILE A 81 -7.39 -0.14 -12.10
CA ILE A 81 -6.86 0.56 -13.27
C ILE A 81 -6.81 2.06 -13.03
N VAL A 82 -7.88 2.64 -12.46
CA VAL A 82 -7.93 4.08 -12.13
C VAL A 82 -6.86 4.45 -11.09
N VAL A 83 -6.70 3.66 -10.03
CA VAL A 83 -5.69 3.92 -8.99
C VAL A 83 -4.27 3.82 -9.56
N VAL A 84 -3.98 2.76 -10.33
CA VAL A 84 -2.64 2.55 -10.91
C VAL A 84 -2.30 3.63 -11.93
N SER A 85 -3.23 4.00 -12.80
CA SER A 85 -3.02 5.08 -13.78
C SER A 85 -2.76 6.43 -13.10
N GLY A 86 -3.55 6.79 -12.08
CA GLY A 86 -3.31 8.00 -11.28
C GLY A 86 -1.94 7.98 -10.59
N ALA A 87 -1.53 6.84 -10.04
CA ALA A 87 -0.23 6.69 -9.41
C ALA A 87 0.93 6.83 -10.41
N LEU A 88 0.80 6.27 -11.62
CA LEU A 88 1.81 6.38 -12.69
C LEU A 88 1.93 7.83 -13.19
N VAL A 89 0.81 8.53 -13.37
CA VAL A 89 0.82 9.97 -13.74
C VAL A 89 1.50 10.80 -12.65
N TYR A 90 1.16 10.55 -11.38
CA TYR A 90 1.79 11.23 -10.25
C TYR A 90 3.31 10.98 -10.20
N ALA A 91 3.73 9.73 -10.34
CA ALA A 91 5.15 9.35 -10.37
C ALA A 91 5.88 10.01 -11.55
N GLY A 92 5.28 10.00 -12.75
CA GLY A 92 5.83 10.64 -13.93
C GLY A 92 5.98 12.15 -13.80
N ALA A 93 4.96 12.84 -13.26
CA ALA A 93 5.01 14.28 -13.01
C ALA A 93 6.06 14.65 -11.95
N THR A 94 6.17 13.85 -10.88
CA THR A 94 7.17 14.03 -9.82
C THR A 94 8.58 13.78 -10.38
N ALA A 95 8.77 12.74 -11.18
CA ALA A 95 10.05 12.45 -11.84
C ALA A 95 10.42 13.53 -12.85
N ALA A 96 9.49 14.04 -13.66
CA ALA A 96 9.73 15.14 -14.58
C ALA A 96 10.17 16.41 -13.85
N SER A 97 9.53 16.72 -12.72
CA SER A 97 9.89 17.84 -11.84
C SER A 97 11.29 17.68 -11.23
N ALA A 98 11.69 16.44 -10.90
CA ALA A 98 13.05 16.14 -10.43
C ALA A 98 14.11 16.16 -11.56
N THR A 99 13.72 15.84 -12.79
CA THR A 99 14.63 15.74 -13.95
C THR A 99 14.88 17.10 -14.62
N GLY A 100 14.11 18.14 -14.30
CA GLY A 100 14.36 19.53 -14.72
C GLY A 100 15.73 20.08 -14.29
N GLY A 101 16.39 19.48 -13.29
CA GLY A 101 17.76 19.80 -12.90
C GLY A 101 18.86 18.97 -13.59
N SER A 102 18.51 17.90 -14.32
CA SER A 102 19.50 16.94 -14.86
C SER A 102 19.61 16.96 -16.39
N ARG A 103 18.66 17.55 -17.12
CA ARG A 103 18.77 17.74 -18.58
C ARG A 103 19.71 18.88 -19.01
N ALA A 104 20.02 19.84 -18.13
CA ALA A 104 20.97 20.91 -18.46
C ALA A 104 22.45 20.43 -18.58
N ALA A 105 22.77 19.20 -18.15
CA ALA A 105 24.12 18.65 -18.22
C ALA A 105 24.35 17.70 -19.41
N LYS A 106 23.32 17.38 -20.21
CA LYS A 106 23.43 16.48 -21.37
C LYS A 106 23.50 17.19 -22.73
N GLU A 107 23.64 18.52 -22.75
CA GLU A 107 23.84 19.30 -23.97
C GLU A 107 25.26 19.88 -24.11
N HIS A 108 26.21 19.48 -23.26
CA HIS A 108 27.65 19.75 -23.45
C HIS A 108 28.42 18.46 -23.72
N LYS A 109 28.17 17.84 -24.88
CA LYS A 109 29.18 16.99 -25.53
C LYS A 109 29.02 17.05 -27.05
N GLU A 110 29.62 18.12 -27.57
CA GLU A 110 30.29 18.35 -28.86
C GLU A 110 30.78 17.09 -29.60
N PRO A 111 31.05 17.14 -30.92
CA PRO A 111 31.70 18.24 -31.68
C PRO A 111 30.89 18.90 -32.80
#